data_AF-A0A1A8C6K9-F1
#
_entry.id   AF-A0A1A8C6K9-F1
#
_cell.length_a   1.000
_cell.length_b   1.000
_cell.length_c   1.000
_cell.angle_alpha   90.00
_cell.angle_beta   90.00
_cell.angle_gamma   90.00
#
_symmetry.space_group_name_H-M   'P 1'
#
loop_
_entity.id
_entity.type
_entity.pdbx_description
1 polymer ?
#
loop_
_entity_poly.entity_id
_entity_poly.type
_entity_poly.pdbx_seq_one_letter_code
_entity_poly.pdbx_strand_id
1 'polypeptide(L)'
;NQVLEYFEDKLNTVYKSSPALGRYFIRAEALLSSEGSATVLYQLMFKLPEENLEELRNFTVSLEVVKNVFRQFLSDQELGDMSVTPTSLKMSLMRR
;
A
#
# COMPACT_ATOMS: atom_id res chain seq x y z
N ASN A 1 4.33 2.98 -18.57
CA ASN A 1 4.33 1.50 -18.55
C ASN A 1 2.95 1.07 -18.06
N GLN A 2 2.10 0.51 -18.92
CA GLN A 2 0.65 0.36 -18.63
C GLN A 2 0.35 -0.49 -17.38
N VAL A 3 1.21 -1.46 -17.06
CA VAL A 3 1.09 -2.31 -15.87
C VAL A 3 1.32 -1.52 -14.57
N LEU A 4 2.29 -0.58 -14.57
CA LEU A 4 2.59 0.24 -13.40
C LEU A 4 1.44 1.22 -13.11
N GLU A 5 0.91 1.89 -14.15
CA GLU A 5 -0.22 2.81 -13.99
C GLU A 5 -1.47 2.08 -13.48
N TYR A 6 -1.78 0.91 -14.05
CA TYR A 6 -2.91 0.10 -13.57
C TYR A 6 -2.74 -0.31 -12.11
N PHE A 7 -1.55 -0.78 -11.73
CA PHE A 7 -1.29 -1.22 -10.36
C PHE A 7 -1.31 -0.04 -9.37
N GLU A 8 -0.76 1.10 -9.77
CA GLU A 8 -0.79 2.33 -8.99
C GLU A 8 -2.22 2.82 -8.74
N ASP A 9 -3.06 2.88 -9.78
CA ASP A 9 -4.47 3.28 -9.66
C ASP A 9 -5.25 2.35 -8.72
N LYS A 10 -5.00 1.04 -8.83
CA LYS A 10 -5.58 0.04 -7.92
C LYS A 10 -5.13 0.25 -6.48
N LEU A 11 -3.84 0.42 -6.22
CA LEU A 11 -3.35 0.72 -4.87
C LEU A 11 -3.98 1.99 -4.31
N ASN A 12 -4.05 3.06 -5.12
CA ASN A 12 -4.67 4.31 -4.72
C ASN A 12 -6.14 4.12 -4.33
N THR A 13 -6.91 3.38 -5.14
CA THR A 13 -8.31 3.08 -4.87
C THR A 13 -8.49 2.29 -3.56
N VAL A 14 -7.67 1.27 -3.34
CA VAL A 14 -7.74 0.39 -2.16
C VAL A 14 -7.46 1.15 -0.87
N TYR A 15 -6.31 1.82 -0.82
CA TYR A 15 -5.90 2.47 0.42
C TYR A 15 -6.72 3.73 0.71
N LYS A 16 -7.18 4.45 -0.32
CA LYS A 16 -8.09 5.59 -0.16
C LYS A 16 -9.47 5.18 0.35
N SER A 17 -9.98 4.02 -0.07
CA SER A 17 -11.30 3.51 0.33
C SER A 17 -11.28 2.72 1.63
N SER A 18 -10.09 2.42 2.17
CA SER A 18 -9.94 1.68 3.43
C SER A 18 -10.56 2.45 4.61
N PRO A 19 -11.48 1.85 5.37
CA PRO A 19 -12.04 2.48 6.57
C PRO A 19 -10.99 2.83 7.62
N ALA A 20 -9.94 2.03 7.73
CA ALA A 20 -8.86 2.22 8.70
C ALA A 20 -7.80 3.23 8.23
N LEU A 21 -7.44 3.19 6.94
CA LEU A 21 -6.27 3.90 6.42
C LEU A 21 -6.59 5.11 5.55
N GLY A 22 -7.78 5.19 4.96
CA GLY A 22 -8.13 6.17 3.93
C GLY A 22 -7.96 7.62 4.37
N ARG A 23 -8.27 7.91 5.64
CA ARG A 23 -8.13 9.26 6.21
C ARG A 23 -6.67 9.73 6.38
N TYR A 24 -5.72 8.81 6.38
CA TYR A 24 -4.29 9.10 6.51
C TYR A 24 -3.56 8.94 5.17
N PHE A 25 -4.15 8.21 4.22
CA PHE A 25 -3.53 7.91 2.94
C PHE A 25 -3.43 9.16 2.04
N ILE A 26 -2.27 9.35 1.43
CA ILE A 26 -2.01 10.44 0.47
C ILE A 26 -2.08 9.88 -0.95
N ARG A 27 -1.18 8.96 -1.28
CA ARG A 27 -1.09 8.30 -2.58
C ARG A 27 -0.20 7.07 -2.53
N ALA A 28 -0.36 6.23 -3.55
CA ALA A 28 0.56 5.17 -3.90
C ALA A 28 1.36 5.57 -5.14
N GLU A 29 2.60 5.10 -5.23
CA GLU A 29 3.46 5.27 -6.41
C GLU A 29 4.05 3.90 -6.79
N ALA A 30 3.90 3.50 -8.05
CA ALA A 30 4.54 2.31 -8.59
C ALA A 30 5.85 2.71 -9.28
N LEU A 31 6.98 2.28 -8.71
CA LEU A 31 8.30 2.79 -9.07
C LEU A 31 8.96 2.02 -10.21
N LEU A 32 8.93 0.68 -10.13
CA LEU A 32 9.64 -0.18 -11.06
C LEU A 32 8.91 -1.51 -11.22
N SER A 33 8.89 -2.03 -12.44
CA SER A 33 8.60 -3.42 -12.74
C SER A 33 9.87 -4.07 -13.28
N SER A 34 10.27 -5.21 -12.74
CA SER A 34 11.42 -5.95 -13.29
C SER A 34 11.03 -6.57 -14.64
N GLU A 35 11.79 -6.27 -15.70
CA GLU A 35 11.64 -6.99 -16.96
C GLU A 35 11.98 -8.47 -16.71
N GLY A 36 10.99 -9.36 -16.86
CA GLY A 36 11.13 -10.80 -16.63
C GLY A 36 10.56 -11.33 -15.31
N SER A 37 10.16 -10.48 -14.35
CA SER A 37 9.37 -10.91 -13.20
C SER A 37 8.17 -9.99 -12.98
N ALA A 38 7.00 -10.53 -12.63
CA ALA A 38 5.80 -9.77 -12.28
C ALA A 38 5.92 -9.09 -10.89
N THR A 39 7.11 -8.55 -10.58
CA THR A 39 7.40 -7.87 -9.33
C THR A 39 7.28 -6.38 -9.55
N VAL A 40 6.37 -5.74 -8.81
CA VAL A 40 6.21 -4.29 -8.78
C VAL A 40 6.75 -3.76 -7.46
N LEU A 41 7.73 -2.85 -7.54
CA LEU A 41 8.15 -2.05 -6.41
C LEU A 41 7.20 -0.84 -6.31
N TYR A 42 6.62 -0.63 -5.13
CA TYR A 42 5.73 0.50 -4.90
C TYR A 42 5.99 1.14 -3.53
N GLN A 43 5.52 2.38 -3.38
CA GLN A 43 5.54 3.14 -2.13
C GLN A 43 4.13 3.60 -1.79
N LEU A 44 3.83 3.63 -0.49
CA LEU A 44 2.58 4.17 0.05
C LEU A 44 2.92 5.34 0.97
N MET A 45 2.27 6.47 0.75
CA MET A 45 2.49 7.66 1.56
C MET A 45 1.28 7.93 2.45
N PHE A 46 1.57 8.16 3.73
CA PHE A 46 0.59 8.48 4.74
C PHE A 46 0.96 9.80 5.42
N LYS A 47 -0.04 10.63 5.67
CA LYS A 47 0.07 11.84 6.50
C LYS A 47 -0.54 11.56 7.85
N LEU A 48 0.30 11.53 8.87
CA LEU A 48 -0.14 11.34 10.25
C LEU A 48 -0.11 12.69 10.99
N PRO A 49 -1.12 12.99 11.82
CA PRO A 49 -1.06 14.13 12.74
C PRO A 49 0.03 13.91 13.79
N GLU A 50 0.69 14.98 14.20
CA GLU A 50 1.82 14.93 15.13
C GLU A 50 1.38 14.56 16.56
N GLU A 51 0.17 14.97 16.95
CA GLU A 51 -0.37 14.81 18.30
C GLU A 51 -0.44 13.36 18.80
N ASN A 52 -0.50 12.36 17.89
CA ASN A 52 -0.56 10.94 18.23
C ASN A 52 0.27 10.07 17.26
N LEU A 53 1.39 10.62 16.77
CA LEU A 53 2.18 9.99 15.70
C LEU A 53 2.60 8.55 16.04
N GLU A 54 3.04 8.30 17.27
CA GLU A 54 3.52 6.98 17.69
C GLU A 54 2.41 5.95 17.79
N GLU A 55 1.27 6.31 18.38
CA GLU A 55 0.11 5.45 18.49
C GLU A 55 -0.43 5.08 17.10
N LEU A 56 -0.58 6.09 16.23
CA LEU A 56 -1.03 5.87 14.86
C LEU A 56 -0.06 4.99 14.09
N ARG A 57 1.26 5.18 14.23
CA ARG A 57 2.27 4.33 13.58
C ARG A 57 2.22 2.89 14.10
N ASN A 58 2.00 2.70 15.39
CA ASN A 58 2.10 1.38 16.00
C ASN A 58 0.81 0.55 15.86
N PHE A 59 -0.36 1.21 15.79
CA PHE A 59 -1.65 0.51 15.79
C PHE A 59 -2.49 0.74 14.54
N THR A 60 -2.51 1.94 13.98
CA THR A 60 -3.43 2.29 12.88
C THR A 60 -2.79 2.12 11.51
N VAL A 61 -1.67 2.79 11.25
CA VAL A 61 -0.85 2.67 10.03
C VAL A 61 0.32 1.72 10.27
N SER A 62 0.07 0.70 11.08
CA SER A 62 1.06 -0.33 11.37
C SER A 62 1.29 -1.21 10.15
N LEU A 63 2.45 -1.86 10.12
CA LEU A 63 2.82 -2.81 9.07
C LEU A 63 1.74 -3.88 8.86
N GLU A 64 1.14 -4.33 9.96
CA GLU A 64 0.11 -5.36 9.95
C GLU A 64 -1.19 -4.87 9.32
N VAL A 65 -1.68 -3.68 9.72
CA VAL A 65 -2.92 -3.12 9.16
C VAL A 65 -2.76 -2.84 7.66
N VAL A 66 -1.63 -2.27 7.24
CA VAL A 66 -1.33 -2.03 5.82
C VAL A 66 -1.33 -3.34 5.03
N LYS A 67 -0.66 -4.38 5.54
CA LYS A 67 -0.67 -5.71 4.91
C LYS A 67 -2.07 -6.32 4.86
N ASN A 68 -2.86 -6.18 5.90
CA ASN A 68 -4.18 -6.78 5.99
C ASN A 68 -5.16 -6.13 5.02
N VAL A 69 -5.16 -4.80 4.89
CA VAL A 69 -5.95 -4.08 3.88
C VAL A 69 -5.58 -4.55 2.47
N PHE A 70 -4.28 -4.72 2.18
CA PHE A 70 -3.85 -5.22 0.89
C PHE A 70 -4.28 -6.67 0.63
N ARG A 71 -4.13 -7.55 1.63
CA ARG A 71 -4.58 -8.96 1.52
C ARG A 71 -6.08 -9.07 1.30
N GLN A 72 -6.88 -8.26 1.99
CA GLN A 72 -8.32 -8.20 1.78
C GLN A 72 -8.64 -7.82 0.35
N PHE A 73 -8.01 -6.77 -0.19
CA PHE A 73 -8.15 -6.41 -1.59
C PHE A 73 -7.79 -7.54 -2.56
N LEU A 74 -6.70 -8.26 -2.32
CA LEU A 74 -6.30 -9.40 -3.17
C LEU A 74 -7.32 -10.54 -3.11
N SER A 75 -7.93 -10.76 -1.95
CA SER A 75 -8.95 -11.79 -1.73
C SER A 75 -10.28 -11.42 -2.36
N ASP A 76 -10.70 -10.16 -2.22
CA ASP A 76 -11.99 -9.64 -2.71
C ASP A 76 -12.04 -9.53 -4.24
N GLN A 77 -10.90 -9.33 -4.90
CA GLN A 77 -10.86 -9.19 -6.36
C GLN A 77 -10.99 -10.51 -7.14
N GLU A 78 -11.19 -11.67 -6.48
CA GLU A 78 -11.12 -12.98 -7.14
C GLU A 78 -9.98 -13.02 -8.17
N LEU A 79 -8.79 -12.53 -7.79
CA LEU A 79 -7.57 -12.62 -8.58
C LEU A 79 -7.14 -14.10 -8.60
N GLY A 80 -7.98 -14.95 -9.19
CA GLY A 80 -7.98 -16.41 -9.10
C GLY A 80 -6.80 -17.09 -9.78
N ASP A 81 -5.73 -16.34 -10.08
CA ASP A 81 -4.46 -16.88 -10.56
C ASP A 81 -3.25 -15.95 -10.28
N MET A 82 -3.46 -14.70 -9.85
CA MET A 82 -2.38 -13.75 -9.56
C MET A 82 -2.11 -13.70 -8.05
N SER A 83 -1.32 -14.66 -7.55
CA SER A 83 -0.85 -14.64 -6.17
C SER A 83 0.19 -13.51 -5.98
N VAL A 84 -0.26 -12.31 -5.63
CA VAL A 84 0.64 -11.20 -5.28
C VAL A 84 1.20 -11.48 -3.89
N THR A 85 2.42 -12.01 -3.83
CA THR A 85 3.13 -12.19 -2.57
C THR A 85 3.93 -10.92 -2.26
N PRO A 86 3.57 -10.13 -1.22
CA PRO A 86 4.39 -9.00 -0.81
C PRO A 86 5.74 -9.52 -0.27
N THR A 87 6.80 -9.35 -1.04
CA THR A 87 8.16 -9.83 -0.71
C THR A 87 8.88 -8.96 0.30
N SER A 88 8.51 -7.68 0.38
CA SER A 88 9.10 -6.70 1.29
C SER A 88 8.11 -5.57 1.55
N LEU A 89 8.03 -5.11 2.79
CA LEU A 89 7.35 -3.87 3.14
C LEU A 89 8.23 -3.15 4.17
N LYS A 90 8.78 -2.00 3.78
CA LYS A 90 9.61 -1.16 4.63
C LYS A 90 8.86 0.14 4.91
N MET A 91 8.69 0.45 6.18
CA MET A 91 8.14 1.72 6.62
C MET A 91 9.30 2.64 7.01
N SER A 92 9.30 3.85 6.45
CA SER A 92 10.25 4.90 6.80
C SER A 92 9.53 6.22 6.90
N LEU A 93 9.87 7.00 7.92
CA LEU A 93 9.38 8.37 8.04
C LEU A 93 10.06 9.22 6.97
N MET A 94 9.27 9.92 6.15
CA MET A 94 9.81 11.06 5.40
C MET A 94 10.02 12.20 6.40
N ARG A 95 11.28 12.44 6.78
CA ARG A 95 11.63 13.70 7.45
C ARG A 95 11.63 14.79 6.38
N ARG A 96 10.96 15.91 6.69
CA ARG A 96 10.98 17.12 5.86
C ARG A 96 12.39 17.67 5.75
#